data_AF-A0A1E3W993-F1
#
_entry.id   AF-A0A1E3W993-F1
#
_cell.length_a   1.000
_cell.length_b   1.000
_cell.length_c   1.000
_cell.angle_alpha   90.00
_cell.angle_beta   90.00
_cell.angle_gamma   90.00
#
_symmetry.space_group_name_H-M   'P 1'
#
loop_
_entity.id
_entity.type
_entity.pdbx_description
1 polymer ?
#
loop_
_entity_poly.entity_id
_entity_poly.type
_entity_poly.pdbx_seq_one_letter_code
_entity_poly.pdbx_strand_id
1 'polypeptide(L)'
;MLAALESGSSGLSAGEAEARKALFGPNRLPVSAKQSALWRFLLQFHNVLIYVLLGAAVLATAIGHITDAAVILAVVILNAIIGFVQEGRAERALEAIRSMIDPHASVMRDGHRTVVPAEDIVPGDIVLLEPGDRVPADLRLFRARNLRIDEAALTGESLPVEKDMRPLPADSPLGDRRSMAFSGTLVTTGGGSGVTVATGATSELGRISTLVGTVETLTTPLLRQMSRFARLLTAVILAICAAVFLYAVYVQGYEWPEAFMVVIGLAVSAIPEGLPAVMTITLAIGVQRMAPATPSSGGFPPSRPSVRCR
;
A
#
# COMPACT_ATOMS: atom_id res chain seq x y z
N MET A 1 2.35 19.55 -32.27
CA MET A 1 2.25 18.81 -30.98
C MET A 1 1.51 17.49 -31.14
N LEU A 2 0.26 17.47 -31.62
CA LEU A 2 -0.40 16.23 -32.07
C LEU A 2 0.44 15.47 -33.12
N ALA A 3 1.00 16.20 -34.09
CA ALA A 3 1.97 15.67 -35.06
C ALA A 3 3.31 15.19 -34.47
N ALA A 4 3.70 15.66 -33.27
CA ALA A 4 4.96 15.25 -32.63
C ALA A 4 4.82 13.93 -31.84
N LEU A 5 3.58 13.52 -31.54
CA LEU A 5 3.23 12.24 -30.91
C LEU A 5 2.49 11.31 -31.88
N GLU A 6 2.49 11.64 -33.18
CA GLU A 6 1.76 10.94 -34.25
C GLU A 6 0.30 10.63 -33.88
N SER A 7 -0.38 11.56 -33.22
CA SER A 7 -1.76 11.38 -32.76
C SER A 7 -2.69 12.29 -33.57
N GLY A 8 -3.76 11.73 -34.13
CA GLY A 8 -4.80 12.47 -34.86
C GLY A 8 -5.89 13.01 -33.95
N SER A 9 -6.75 13.90 -34.43
CA SER A 9 -7.92 14.38 -33.66
C SER A 9 -8.93 13.28 -33.32
N SER A 10 -8.84 12.13 -33.99
CA SER A 10 -9.60 10.90 -33.72
C SER A 10 -9.00 10.02 -32.61
N GLY A 11 -7.85 10.41 -32.03
CA GLY A 11 -7.11 9.58 -31.09
C GLY A 11 -6.29 8.49 -31.78
N LEU A 12 -5.68 7.62 -30.97
CA LEU A 12 -4.87 6.49 -31.44
C LEU A 12 -5.76 5.33 -31.90
N SER A 13 -5.25 4.50 -32.81
CA SER A 13 -5.89 3.20 -33.09
C SER A 13 -5.62 2.20 -31.97
N ALA A 14 -6.51 1.21 -31.80
CA ALA A 14 -6.28 0.13 -30.82
C ALA A 14 -4.95 -0.61 -31.03
N GLY A 15 -4.53 -0.81 -32.29
CA GLY A 15 -3.26 -1.47 -32.63
C GLY A 15 -2.03 -0.64 -32.27
N GLU A 16 -2.06 0.68 -32.49
CA GLU A 16 -0.99 1.58 -32.08
C GLU A 16 -0.90 1.72 -30.56
N ALA A 17 -2.05 1.72 -29.87
CA ALA A 17 -2.07 1.76 -28.42
C ALA A 17 -1.36 0.54 -27.80
N GLU A 18 -1.64 -0.67 -28.30
CA GLU A 18 -0.97 -1.89 -27.86
C GLU A 18 0.53 -1.89 -28.21
N ALA A 19 0.90 -1.45 -29.42
CA ALA A 19 2.30 -1.34 -29.82
C ALA A 19 3.08 -0.37 -28.91
N ARG A 20 2.48 0.78 -28.56
CA ARG A 20 3.08 1.76 -27.64
C ARG A 20 3.12 1.22 -26.21
N LYS A 21 2.11 0.46 -25.78
CA LYS A 21 2.11 -0.19 -24.46
C LYS A 21 3.27 -1.18 -24.32
N ALA A 22 3.59 -1.93 -25.38
CA ALA A 22 4.75 -2.81 -25.42
C ALA A 22 6.09 -2.05 -25.33
N LEU A 23 6.17 -0.83 -25.88
CA LEU A 23 7.38 0.00 -25.88
C LEU A 23 7.59 0.79 -24.59
N PHE A 24 6.55 1.47 -24.11
CA PHE A 24 6.62 2.36 -22.94
C PHE A 24 6.27 1.66 -21.62
N GLY A 25 5.70 0.46 -21.68
CA GLY A 25 5.19 -0.25 -20.52
C GLY A 25 3.85 0.28 -20.02
N PRO A 26 3.29 -0.34 -18.97
CA PRO A 26 2.01 0.08 -18.38
C PRO A 26 2.14 1.42 -17.67
N ASN A 27 1.06 2.22 -17.67
CA ASN A 27 0.95 3.44 -16.88
C ASN A 27 0.74 3.11 -15.39
N ARG A 28 1.79 2.60 -14.75
CA ARG A 28 1.83 2.30 -13.33
C ARG A 28 3.02 3.02 -12.69
N LEU A 29 2.80 3.56 -11.49
CA LEU A 29 3.89 4.07 -10.68
C LEU A 29 4.84 2.92 -10.33
N PRO A 30 6.17 3.15 -10.28
CA PRO A 30 7.12 2.12 -9.93
C PRO A 30 6.81 1.60 -8.52
N VAL A 31 6.37 0.34 -8.44
CA VAL A 31 6.10 -0.33 -7.17
C VAL A 31 7.43 -0.87 -6.66
N SER A 32 7.79 -0.56 -5.41
CA SER A 32 8.94 -1.19 -4.75
C SER A 32 8.83 -2.71 -4.89
N ALA A 33 9.91 -3.36 -5.33
CA ALA A 33 9.91 -4.80 -5.57
C ALA A 33 9.33 -5.55 -4.37
N LYS A 34 8.24 -6.29 -4.60
CA LYS A 34 7.67 -7.17 -3.57
C LYS A 34 8.77 -8.15 -3.15
N GLN A 35 9.07 -8.23 -1.86
CA GLN A 35 10.01 -9.22 -1.35
C GLN A 35 9.55 -10.62 -1.76
N SER A 36 10.48 -11.49 -2.15
CA SER A 36 10.13 -12.84 -2.59
C SER A 36 9.45 -13.62 -1.45
N ALA A 37 8.43 -14.41 -1.79
CA ALA A 37 7.67 -15.17 -0.79
C ALA A 37 8.56 -16.08 0.07
N LEU A 38 9.64 -16.62 -0.52
CA LEU A 38 10.66 -17.42 0.17
C LEU A 38 11.47 -16.57 1.17
N TRP A 39 11.87 -15.37 0.78
CA TRP A 39 12.57 -14.45 1.69
C TRP A 39 11.68 -14.04 2.86
N ARG A 40 10.40 -13.78 2.58
CA ARG A 40 9.41 -13.45 3.60
C ARG A 40 9.16 -14.60 4.57
N PHE A 41 9.12 -15.83 4.07
CA PHE A 41 9.07 -17.04 4.90
C PHE A 41 10.34 -17.18 5.76
N LEU A 42 11.53 -16.94 5.20
CA LEU A 42 12.79 -16.98 5.96
C LEU A 42 12.85 -15.91 7.06
N LEU A 43 12.29 -14.72 6.81
CA LEU A 43 12.15 -13.65 7.80
C LEU A 43 11.27 -14.06 8.99
N GLN A 44 10.33 -15.00 8.82
CA GLN A 44 9.55 -15.52 9.95
C GLN A 44 10.43 -16.28 10.95
N PHE A 45 11.56 -16.84 10.53
CA PHE A 45 12.54 -17.48 11.43
C PHE A 45 13.43 -16.46 12.15
N HIS A 46 13.42 -15.19 11.74
CA HIS A 46 14.27 -14.14 12.29
C HIS A 46 13.67 -13.53 13.58
N ASN A 47 13.26 -14.41 14.49
CA ASN A 47 12.75 -14.05 15.81
C ASN A 47 13.69 -14.66 16.87
N VAL A 48 14.13 -13.84 17.82
CA VAL A 48 14.98 -14.24 18.95
C VAL A 48 14.47 -15.51 19.63
N LEU A 49 13.16 -15.66 19.74
CA LEU A 49 12.55 -16.81 20.41
C LEU A 49 12.62 -18.10 19.56
N ILE A 50 12.56 -18.00 18.22
CA ILE A 50 12.79 -19.13 17.31
C ILE A 50 14.26 -19.56 17.36
N TYR A 51 15.20 -18.62 17.47
CA TYR A 51 16.62 -18.97 17.67
C TYR A 51 16.87 -19.71 18.98
N VAL A 52 16.19 -19.31 20.06
CA VAL A 52 16.25 -20.04 21.34
C VAL A 52 15.68 -21.46 21.19
N LEU A 53 14.56 -21.62 20.49
CA LEU A 53 13.94 -22.93 20.24
C LEU A 53 14.78 -23.83 19.31
N LEU A 54 15.38 -23.27 18.27
CA LEU A 54 16.33 -23.98 17.40
C LEU A 54 17.56 -24.44 18.20
N GLY A 55 18.11 -23.56 19.04
CA GLY A 55 19.20 -23.91 19.95
C GLY A 55 18.82 -25.03 20.93
N ALA A 56 17.60 -24.97 21.48
CA ALA A 56 17.05 -26.01 22.35
C ALA A 56 16.87 -27.36 21.63
N ALA A 57 16.37 -27.36 20.39
CA ALA A 57 16.23 -28.57 19.59
C ALA A 57 17.60 -29.22 19.29
N VAL A 58 18.61 -28.41 18.98
CA VAL A 58 19.99 -28.88 18.80
C VAL A 58 20.54 -29.50 20.09
N LEU A 59 20.33 -28.84 21.23
CA LEU A 59 20.80 -29.34 22.53
C LEU A 59 20.09 -30.65 22.93
N ALA A 60 18.77 -30.73 22.76
CA ALA A 60 17.99 -31.94 23.02
C ALA A 60 18.45 -33.13 22.15
N THR A 61 18.76 -32.87 20.87
CA THR A 61 19.32 -33.87 19.97
C THR A 61 20.70 -34.34 20.44
N ALA A 62 21.55 -33.41 20.91
CA ALA A 62 22.89 -33.72 21.41
C ALA A 62 22.88 -34.58 22.69
N ILE A 63 21.86 -34.43 23.54
CA ILE A 63 21.68 -35.22 24.78
C ILE A 63 21.05 -36.60 24.48
N GLY A 64 20.59 -36.85 23.24
CA GLY A 64 19.98 -38.12 22.82
C GLY A 64 18.45 -38.16 22.94
N HIS A 65 17.81 -37.04 23.30
CA HIS A 65 16.35 -36.90 23.39
C HIS A 65 15.74 -36.56 22.02
N ILE A 66 15.80 -37.51 21.08
CA ILE A 66 15.35 -37.31 19.70
C ILE A 66 13.84 -37.03 19.62
N THR A 67 13.03 -37.67 20.48
CA THR A 67 11.58 -37.45 20.53
C THR A 67 11.23 -36.01 20.90
N ASP A 68 11.91 -35.45 21.91
CA ASP A 68 11.62 -34.10 22.39
C ASP A 68 12.14 -33.03 21.41
N ALA A 69 13.31 -33.27 20.82
CA ALA A 69 13.81 -32.45 19.72
C ALA A 69 12.84 -32.44 18.52
N ALA A 70 12.25 -33.60 18.18
CA ALA A 70 11.26 -33.70 17.12
C ALA A 70 9.97 -32.94 17.44
N VAL A 71 9.50 -32.98 18.69
CA VAL A 71 8.33 -32.20 19.15
C VAL A 71 8.61 -30.70 19.05
N ILE A 72 9.77 -30.22 19.51
CA ILE A 72 10.16 -28.81 19.43
C ILE A 72 10.21 -28.37 17.96
N LEU A 73 10.85 -29.16 17.10
CA LEU A 73 10.96 -28.85 15.67
C LEU A 73 9.58 -28.81 15.00
N ALA A 74 8.68 -29.75 15.34
CA ALA A 74 7.32 -29.77 14.82
C ALA A 74 6.53 -28.51 15.19
N VAL A 75 6.65 -28.04 16.44
CA VAL A 75 6.02 -26.80 16.89
C VAL A 75 6.58 -25.59 16.14
N VAL A 76 7.90 -25.49 15.99
CA VAL A 76 8.54 -24.39 15.25
C VAL A 76 8.07 -24.35 13.79
N ILE A 77 8.00 -25.51 13.13
CA ILE A 77 7.52 -25.62 11.74
C ILE A 77 6.04 -25.23 11.66
N LEU A 78 5.20 -25.73 12.57
CA LEU A 78 3.78 -25.40 12.61
C LEU A 78 3.56 -23.90 12.79
N ASN A 79 4.31 -23.27 13.69
CA ASN A 79 4.25 -21.83 13.94
C ASN A 79 4.70 -21.02 12.72
N ALA A 80 5.77 -21.45 12.03
CA ALA A 80 6.22 -20.80 10.80
C ALA A 80 5.15 -20.88 9.69
N ILE A 81 4.49 -22.03 9.55
CA ILE A 81 3.39 -22.22 8.59
C ILE A 81 2.20 -21.33 8.95
N ILE A 82 1.77 -21.32 10.21
CA ILE A 82 0.68 -20.49 10.70
C ILE A 82 0.99 -19.01 10.45
N GLY A 83 2.21 -18.56 10.80
CA GLY A 83 2.67 -17.19 10.57
C GLY A 83 2.65 -16.80 9.09
N PHE A 84 3.17 -17.67 8.22
CA PHE A 84 3.16 -17.44 6.77
C PHE A 84 1.74 -17.34 6.19
N VAL A 85 0.84 -18.24 6.61
CA VAL A 85 -0.57 -18.20 6.16
C VAL A 85 -1.29 -16.96 6.67
N GLN A 86 -1.05 -16.55 7.91
CA GLN A 86 -1.65 -15.34 8.50
C GLN A 86 -1.19 -14.07 7.77
N GLU A 87 0.11 -13.94 7.50
CA GLU A 87 0.65 -12.80 6.77
C GLU A 87 0.13 -12.76 5.32
N GLY A 88 0.10 -13.91 4.64
CA GLY A 88 -0.44 -14.01 3.29
C GLY A 88 -1.92 -13.63 3.20
N ARG A 89 -2.73 -13.91 4.23
CA ARG A 89 -4.14 -13.47 4.29
C ARG A 89 -4.25 -11.95 4.45
N ALA A 90 -3.42 -11.35 5.31
CA ALA A 90 -3.41 -9.90 5.51
C ALA A 90 -3.01 -9.16 4.23
N GLU A 91 -2.00 -9.66 3.51
CA GLU A 91 -1.60 -9.11 2.21
C GLU A 91 -2.69 -9.21 1.15
N ARG A 92 -3.35 -10.37 1.04
CA ARG A 92 -4.46 -10.56 0.08
C ARG A 92 -5.62 -9.60 0.35
N ALA A 93 -5.93 -9.35 1.62
CA ALA A 93 -6.96 -8.38 2.00
C ALA A 93 -6.57 -6.95 1.57
N LEU A 94 -5.31 -6.56 1.78
CA LEU A 94 -4.79 -5.27 1.33
C LEU A 94 -4.75 -5.14 -0.20
N GLU A 95 -4.38 -6.20 -0.91
CA GLU A 95 -4.38 -6.23 -2.38
C GLU A 95 -5.81 -6.13 -2.93
N ALA A 96 -6.77 -6.83 -2.33
CA ALA A 96 -8.18 -6.75 -2.72
C ALA A 96 -8.74 -5.32 -2.54
N ILE A 97 -8.39 -4.63 -1.45
CA ILE A 97 -8.76 -3.23 -1.24
C ILE A 97 -8.11 -2.33 -2.31
N ARG A 98 -6.85 -2.57 -2.67
CA ARG A 98 -6.16 -1.82 -3.74
C ARG A 98 -6.82 -2.02 -5.09
N SER A 99 -7.20 -3.25 -5.44
CA SER A 99 -7.88 -3.56 -6.72
C SER A 99 -9.30 -2.99 -6.81
N MET A 100 -9.95 -2.69 -5.68
CA MET A 100 -11.26 -2.03 -5.68
C MET A 100 -11.18 -0.53 -6.05
N ILE A 101 -9.98 0.05 -6.08
CA ILE A 101 -9.72 1.46 -6.42
C ILE A 101 -9.00 1.52 -7.78
N ASP A 102 -9.38 0.67 -8.73
CA ASP A 102 -8.75 0.69 -10.05
C ASP A 102 -9.25 1.89 -10.85
N PRO A 103 -8.41 2.90 -11.13
CA PRO A 103 -8.85 4.09 -11.83
C PRO A 103 -9.13 3.72 -13.29
N HIS A 104 -10.34 3.98 -13.75
CA HIS A 104 -10.67 3.92 -15.17
C HIS A 104 -10.53 5.32 -15.77
N ALA A 105 -10.20 5.39 -17.04
CA ALA A 105 -10.07 6.64 -17.77
C ALA A 105 -10.87 6.59 -19.06
N SER A 106 -11.47 7.73 -19.42
CA SER A 106 -12.11 7.86 -20.71
C SER A 106 -11.11 8.38 -21.74
N VAL A 107 -10.93 7.62 -22.81
CA VAL A 107 -10.04 7.95 -23.92
C VAL A 107 -10.80 8.01 -25.24
N MET A 108 -10.27 8.74 -26.20
CA MET A 108 -10.69 8.70 -27.60
C MET A 108 -9.75 7.76 -28.35
N ARG A 109 -10.27 6.64 -28.87
CA ARG A 109 -9.54 5.70 -29.73
C ARG A 109 -10.39 5.37 -30.94
N ASP A 110 -9.79 5.29 -32.11
CA ASP A 110 -10.50 5.04 -33.38
C ASP A 110 -11.72 5.97 -33.61
N GLY A 111 -11.64 7.23 -33.13
CA GLY A 111 -12.73 8.21 -33.22
C GLY A 111 -13.91 7.99 -32.27
N HIS A 112 -13.84 7.00 -31.37
CA HIS A 112 -14.88 6.67 -30.43
C HIS A 112 -14.42 6.88 -28.97
N ARG A 113 -15.36 7.31 -28.12
CA ARG A 113 -15.12 7.40 -26.67
C ARG A 113 -15.13 5.98 -26.09
N THR A 114 -14.02 5.57 -25.51
CA THR A 114 -13.84 4.27 -24.87
C THR A 114 -13.38 4.46 -23.44
N VAL A 115 -13.84 3.62 -22.53
CA VAL A 115 -13.34 3.57 -21.15
C VAL A 115 -12.30 2.46 -21.08
N VAL A 116 -11.09 2.81 -20.66
CA VAL A 116 -9.97 1.88 -20.51
C VAL A 116 -9.43 1.94 -19.09
N PRO A 117 -8.84 0.86 -18.57
CA PRO A 117 -8.05 0.91 -17.34
C PRO A 117 -6.97 2.01 -17.44
N ALA A 118 -6.75 2.79 -16.37
CA ALA A 118 -5.76 3.87 -16.40
C ALA A 118 -4.34 3.37 -16.68
N GLU A 119 -4.06 2.09 -16.37
CA GLU A 119 -2.81 1.40 -16.68
C GLU A 119 -2.56 1.17 -18.17
N ASP A 120 -3.62 1.18 -18.98
CA ASP A 120 -3.56 0.96 -20.43
C ASP A 120 -3.38 2.26 -21.21
N ILE A 121 -3.28 3.39 -20.52
CA ILE A 121 -3.02 4.68 -21.13
C ILE A 121 -1.57 4.74 -21.57
N VAL A 122 -1.36 5.17 -22.81
CA VAL A 122 -0.02 5.31 -23.40
C VAL A 122 0.23 6.74 -23.87
N PRO A 123 1.50 7.15 -24.03
CA PRO A 123 1.83 8.43 -24.64
C PRO A 123 1.16 8.59 -26.02
N GLY A 124 0.46 9.70 -26.22
CA GLY A 124 -0.32 10.01 -27.41
C GLY A 124 -1.82 9.69 -27.34
N ASP A 125 -2.29 8.98 -26.30
CA ASP A 125 -3.73 8.82 -26.07
C ASP A 125 -4.40 10.19 -25.85
N ILE A 126 -5.62 10.34 -26.37
CA ILE A 126 -6.45 11.49 -26.07
C ILE A 126 -7.36 11.13 -24.90
N VAL A 127 -7.13 11.77 -23.76
CA VAL A 127 -7.93 11.57 -22.54
C VAL A 127 -8.99 12.66 -22.46
N LEU A 128 -10.22 12.25 -22.14
CA LEU A 128 -11.33 13.14 -21.85
C LEU A 128 -11.47 13.27 -20.33
N LEU A 129 -11.55 14.51 -19.86
CA LEU A 129 -11.65 14.86 -18.43
C LEU A 129 -13.02 15.43 -18.12
N GLU A 130 -13.70 14.84 -17.13
CA GLU A 130 -14.97 15.28 -16.58
C GLU A 130 -14.84 15.60 -15.07
N PRO A 131 -15.77 16.37 -14.47
CA PRO A 131 -15.74 16.65 -13.05
C PRO A 131 -15.82 15.37 -12.22
N GLY A 132 -14.97 15.25 -11.21
CA GLY A 132 -14.85 14.06 -10.37
C GLY A 132 -13.79 13.06 -10.85
N ASP A 133 -13.29 13.20 -12.08
CA ASP A 133 -12.22 12.34 -12.59
C ASP A 133 -10.89 12.65 -11.90
N ARG A 134 -10.14 11.59 -11.63
CA ARG A 134 -8.71 11.72 -11.36
C ARG A 134 -7.96 11.71 -12.68
N VAL A 135 -7.07 12.68 -12.86
CA VAL A 135 -6.24 12.76 -14.06
C VAL A 135 -5.31 11.53 -14.09
N PRO A 136 -5.38 10.68 -15.12
CA PRO A 136 -4.77 9.34 -15.06
C PRO A 136 -3.28 9.32 -15.49
N ALA A 137 -2.84 10.31 -16.25
CA ALA A 137 -1.48 10.48 -16.75
C ALA A 137 -1.19 11.98 -16.93
N ASP A 138 0.05 12.39 -17.19
CA ASP A 138 0.32 13.79 -17.47
C ASP A 138 -0.15 14.13 -18.87
N LEU A 139 -1.04 15.12 -18.98
CA LEU A 139 -1.71 15.51 -20.21
C LEU A 139 -1.33 16.93 -20.60
N ARG A 140 -1.13 17.15 -21.90
CA ARG A 140 -1.21 18.48 -22.47
C ARG A 140 -2.62 18.77 -22.95
N LEU A 141 -3.23 19.80 -22.39
CA LEU A 141 -4.58 20.22 -22.74
C LEU A 141 -4.62 20.90 -24.11
N PHE A 142 -5.49 20.42 -24.99
CA PHE A 142 -5.83 21.06 -26.25
C PHE A 142 -7.31 21.49 -26.31
N ARG A 143 -8.09 21.14 -25.28
CA ARG A 143 -9.44 21.64 -25.04
C ARG A 143 -9.64 21.81 -23.53
N ALA A 144 -10.08 22.98 -23.11
CA ALA A 144 -10.43 23.27 -21.72
C ALA A 144 -11.65 24.20 -21.68
N ARG A 145 -12.67 23.86 -20.88
CA ARG A 145 -13.88 24.66 -20.68
C ARG A 145 -14.17 24.75 -19.20
N ASN A 146 -13.89 25.91 -18.59
CA ASN A 146 -13.99 26.15 -17.15
C ASN A 146 -13.32 25.05 -16.32
N LEU A 147 -12.25 24.46 -16.86
CA LEU A 147 -11.57 23.31 -16.28
C LEU A 147 -10.76 23.80 -15.07
N ARG A 148 -11.09 23.28 -13.90
CA ARG A 148 -10.33 23.52 -12.68
C ARG A 148 -9.91 22.19 -12.08
N ILE A 149 -8.65 22.13 -11.67
CA ILE A 149 -8.02 20.92 -11.15
C ILE A 149 -7.41 21.24 -9.80
N ASP A 150 -7.66 20.38 -8.82
CA ASP A 150 -7.02 20.41 -7.52
C ASP A 150 -5.63 19.76 -7.60
N GLU A 151 -4.60 20.59 -7.50
CA GLU A 151 -3.19 20.21 -7.60
C GLU A 151 -2.49 20.22 -6.25
N ALA A 152 -3.24 20.27 -5.13
CA ALA A 152 -2.69 20.31 -3.78
C ALA A 152 -1.72 19.15 -3.50
N ALA A 153 -1.94 17.99 -4.13
CA ALA A 153 -1.06 16.82 -4.02
C ALA A 153 0.34 17.02 -4.62
N LEU A 154 0.52 17.97 -5.54
CA LEU A 154 1.79 18.22 -6.26
C LEU A 154 2.42 19.57 -5.89
N THR A 155 1.61 20.61 -5.69
CA THR A 155 2.09 21.97 -5.43
C THR A 155 1.98 22.36 -3.96
N GLY A 156 1.16 21.67 -3.17
CA GLY A 156 0.83 22.05 -1.80
C GLY A 156 -0.16 23.22 -1.69
N GLU A 157 -0.63 23.78 -2.81
CA GLU A 157 -1.59 24.88 -2.82
C GLU A 157 -3.02 24.32 -2.78
N SER A 158 -3.84 24.77 -1.82
CA SER A 158 -5.18 24.22 -1.57
C SER A 158 -6.28 24.77 -2.50
N LEU A 159 -5.96 25.71 -3.38
CA LEU A 159 -6.94 26.33 -4.28
C LEU A 159 -6.89 25.65 -5.66
N PRO A 160 -8.05 25.20 -6.20
CA PRO A 160 -8.09 24.63 -7.54
C PRO A 160 -7.59 25.61 -8.60
N VAL A 161 -6.67 25.12 -9.44
CA VAL A 161 -6.02 25.92 -10.49
C VAL A 161 -6.86 25.87 -11.76
N GLU A 162 -7.11 27.04 -12.34
CA GLU A 162 -7.79 27.15 -13.64
C GLU A 162 -6.83 26.80 -14.78
N LYS A 163 -7.30 25.91 -15.66
CA LYS A 163 -6.52 25.37 -16.77
C LYS A 163 -6.89 26.00 -18.10
N ASP A 164 -5.88 26.19 -18.95
CA ASP A 164 -6.03 26.78 -20.27
C ASP A 164 -5.21 26.02 -21.34
N MET A 165 -5.13 26.55 -22.56
CA MET A 165 -4.42 25.91 -23.68
C MET A 165 -3.13 26.63 -24.08
N ARG A 166 -2.84 27.77 -23.44
CA ARG A 166 -1.77 28.68 -23.88
C ARG A 166 -0.42 27.98 -23.79
N PRO A 167 0.45 28.11 -24.80
CA PRO A 167 1.81 27.59 -24.69
C PRO A 167 2.57 28.40 -23.64
N LEU A 168 3.32 27.70 -22.79
CA LEU A 168 4.25 28.29 -21.84
C LEU A 168 5.68 27.81 -22.17
N PRO A 169 6.71 28.56 -21.77
CA PRO A 169 8.10 28.09 -21.80
C PRO A 169 8.26 26.74 -21.09
N ALA A 170 9.14 25.89 -21.60
CA ALA A 170 9.38 24.56 -21.01
C ALA A 170 9.89 24.65 -19.55
N ASP A 171 10.63 25.72 -19.23
CA ASP A 171 11.23 25.95 -17.91
C ASP A 171 10.29 26.60 -16.90
N SER A 172 9.00 26.78 -17.24
CA SER A 172 8.02 27.30 -16.29
C SER A 172 7.87 26.37 -15.07
N PRO A 173 7.77 26.92 -13.84
CA PRO A 173 7.50 26.15 -12.64
C PRO A 173 6.24 25.29 -12.77
N LEU A 174 6.20 24.15 -12.08
CA LEU A 174 5.12 23.17 -12.22
C LEU A 174 3.73 23.77 -11.97
N GLY A 175 3.59 24.63 -10.95
CA GLY A 175 2.33 25.32 -10.64
C GLY A 175 1.90 26.36 -11.69
N ASP A 176 2.82 26.88 -12.50
CA ASP A 176 2.52 27.86 -13.55
C ASP A 176 2.11 27.20 -14.88
N ARG A 177 2.31 25.88 -15.02
CA ARG A 177 1.98 25.11 -16.23
C ARG A 177 0.47 24.84 -16.33
N ARG A 178 -0.33 25.90 -16.48
CA ARG A 178 -1.81 25.84 -16.61
C ARG A 178 -2.30 25.09 -17.85
N SER A 179 -1.39 24.84 -18.78
CA SER A 179 -1.67 24.17 -20.04
C SER A 179 -1.46 22.64 -19.97
N MET A 180 -1.13 22.16 -18.77
CA MET A 180 -0.92 20.77 -18.40
C MET A 180 -1.92 20.35 -17.32
N ALA A 181 -2.30 19.07 -17.34
CA ALA A 181 -2.99 18.39 -16.24
C ALA A 181 -2.12 17.24 -15.77
N PHE A 182 -1.91 17.09 -14.46
CA PHE A 182 -0.92 16.17 -13.91
C PHE A 182 -1.55 14.92 -13.32
N SER A 183 -0.89 13.77 -13.45
CA SER A 183 -1.36 12.49 -12.91
C SER A 183 -1.64 12.57 -11.41
N GLY A 184 -2.77 11.99 -10.98
CA GLY A 184 -3.20 11.91 -9.58
C GLY A 184 -3.93 13.14 -9.04
N THR A 185 -4.04 14.22 -9.82
CA THR A 185 -4.85 15.41 -9.48
C THR A 185 -6.34 15.18 -9.72
N LEU A 186 -7.19 15.95 -9.05
CA LEU A 186 -8.66 15.79 -9.12
C LEU A 186 -9.29 16.92 -9.94
N VAL A 187 -10.10 16.56 -10.94
CA VAL A 187 -10.89 17.53 -11.70
C VAL A 187 -12.07 17.99 -10.84
N THR A 188 -12.07 19.25 -10.43
CA THR A 188 -13.13 19.77 -9.54
C THR A 188 -14.35 20.23 -10.33
N THR A 189 -14.13 20.92 -11.45
CA THR A 189 -15.20 21.52 -12.27
C THR A 189 -14.79 21.65 -13.73
N GLY A 190 -15.79 21.77 -14.61
CA GLY A 190 -15.59 21.98 -16.04
C GLY A 190 -15.27 20.69 -16.79
N GLY A 191 -14.73 20.82 -18.00
CA GLY A 191 -14.35 19.67 -18.80
C GLY A 191 -13.21 19.98 -19.75
N GLY A 192 -12.45 18.96 -20.11
CA GLY A 192 -11.27 19.12 -20.93
C GLY A 192 -10.92 17.89 -21.75
N SER A 193 -10.00 18.10 -22.68
CA SER A 193 -9.37 17.01 -23.42
C SER A 193 -7.89 17.33 -23.59
N GLY A 194 -7.07 16.31 -23.36
CA GLY A 194 -5.62 16.44 -23.43
C GLY A 194 -4.99 15.22 -24.05
N VAL A 195 -3.83 15.41 -24.65
CA VAL A 195 -2.99 14.32 -25.15
C VAL A 195 -2.03 13.89 -24.06
N THR A 196 -1.93 12.59 -23.82
CA THR A 196 -0.97 12.03 -22.86
C THR A 196 0.45 12.29 -23.32
N VAL A 197 1.25 12.94 -22.49
CA VAL A 197 2.66 13.24 -22.78
C VAL A 197 3.62 12.40 -21.93
N ALA A 198 3.23 12.02 -20.71
CA ALA A 198 4.05 11.19 -19.84
C ALA A 198 3.17 10.26 -18.99
N THR A 199 3.65 9.04 -18.77
CA THR A 199 2.97 7.97 -18.03
C THR A 199 3.89 7.35 -16.98
N GLY A 200 3.31 6.71 -15.97
CA GLY A 200 4.00 5.92 -14.96
C GLY A 200 5.17 6.68 -14.32
N ALA A 201 6.35 6.07 -14.32
CA ALA A 201 7.58 6.62 -13.74
C ALA A 201 8.04 7.95 -14.38
N THR A 202 7.64 8.22 -15.64
CA THR A 202 8.06 9.43 -16.36
C THR A 202 7.20 10.66 -16.07
N SER A 203 6.00 10.45 -15.52
CA SER A 203 5.11 11.53 -15.05
C SER A 203 5.74 12.32 -13.90
N GLU A 204 5.28 13.54 -13.65
CA GLU A 204 5.77 14.38 -12.55
C GLU A 204 5.55 13.69 -11.19
N LEU A 205 4.37 13.08 -10.98
CA LEU A 205 4.11 12.28 -9.78
C LEU A 205 5.00 11.03 -9.72
N GLY A 206 5.29 10.40 -10.85
CA GLY A 206 6.22 9.27 -10.96
C GLY A 206 7.67 9.63 -10.61
N ARG A 207 8.13 10.79 -11.05
CA ARG A 207 9.46 11.33 -10.74
C ARG A 207 9.57 11.64 -9.25
N ILE A 208 8.58 12.31 -8.67
CA ILE A 208 8.52 12.55 -7.22
C ILE A 208 8.49 11.23 -6.47
N SER A 209 7.64 10.27 -6.87
CA SER A 209 7.56 8.95 -6.25
C SER A 209 8.87 8.16 -6.36
N THR A 210 9.65 8.35 -7.43
CA THR A 210 10.98 7.72 -7.55
C THR A 210 12.00 8.36 -6.60
N LEU A 211 11.97 9.69 -6.46
CA LEU A 211 12.83 10.44 -5.53
C LEU A 211 12.45 10.21 -4.06
N VAL A 212 11.17 9.99 -3.77
CA VAL A 212 10.66 9.71 -2.42
C VAL A 212 10.72 8.22 -2.12
N GLY A 213 10.56 7.33 -3.11
CA GLY A 213 10.65 5.88 -2.97
C GLY A 213 12.06 5.38 -2.67
N THR A 214 13.09 6.22 -2.87
CA THR A 214 14.42 6.01 -2.30
C THR A 214 14.52 6.33 -0.81
N VAL A 215 13.50 6.99 -0.22
CA VAL A 215 13.37 7.13 1.23
C VAL A 215 12.81 5.81 1.76
N GLU A 216 13.66 5.08 2.49
CA GLU A 216 13.35 3.78 3.10
C GLU A 216 11.90 3.66 3.56
N THR A 217 11.28 2.51 3.31
CA THR A 217 9.95 2.19 3.84
C THR A 217 9.94 2.39 5.35
N LEU A 218 9.42 3.53 5.80
CA LEU A 218 9.29 3.85 7.20
C LEU A 218 8.30 2.86 7.81
N THR A 219 8.82 1.94 8.63
CA THR A 219 8.00 1.05 9.45
C THR A 219 6.93 1.87 10.17
N THR A 220 5.65 1.48 10.03
CA THR A 220 4.55 2.27 10.58
C THR A 220 4.71 2.42 12.10
N PRO A 221 4.29 3.54 12.71
CA PRO A 221 4.38 3.75 14.16
C PRO A 221 3.79 2.58 14.97
N LEU A 222 2.69 1.98 14.48
CA LEU A 222 2.06 0.81 15.08
C LEU A 222 2.98 -0.42 15.08
N LEU A 223 3.64 -0.71 13.95
CA LEU A 223 4.59 -1.82 13.84
C LEU A 223 5.83 -1.61 14.73
N ARG A 224 6.28 -0.37 14.89
CA ARG A 224 7.37 -0.06 15.83
C ARG A 224 6.96 -0.33 17.27
N GLN A 225 5.75 0.10 17.67
CA GLN A 225 5.24 -0.11 19.02
C GLN A 225 5.02 -1.61 19.31
N MET A 226 4.52 -2.36 18.33
CA MET A 226 4.48 -3.82 18.33
C MET A 226 5.83 -4.46 18.60
N SER A 227 6.87 -4.07 17.85
CA SER A 227 8.21 -4.63 18.03
C SER A 227 8.78 -4.37 19.43
N ARG A 228 8.41 -3.24 20.05
CA ARG A 228 8.81 -2.91 21.43
C ARG A 228 8.06 -3.79 22.43
N PHE A 229 6.75 -3.93 22.26
CA PHE A 229 5.92 -4.80 23.11
C PHE A 229 6.35 -6.26 23.02
N ALA A 230 6.58 -6.78 21.80
CA ALA A 230 7.07 -8.13 21.57
C ALA A 230 8.41 -8.37 22.27
N ARG A 231 9.38 -7.45 22.12
CA ARG A 231 10.67 -7.55 22.83
C ARG A 231 10.53 -7.51 24.34
N LEU A 232 9.66 -6.65 24.87
CA LEU A 232 9.39 -6.59 26.31
C LEU A 232 8.81 -7.92 26.80
N LEU A 233 7.80 -8.46 26.12
CA LEU A 233 7.18 -9.72 26.50
C LEU A 233 8.19 -10.88 26.41
N THR A 234 8.99 -10.95 25.34
CA THR A 234 10.07 -11.92 25.21
C THR A 234 11.07 -11.82 26.37
N ALA A 235 11.46 -10.61 26.77
CA ALA A 235 12.37 -10.43 27.90
C ALA A 235 11.75 -10.92 29.22
N VAL A 236 10.46 -10.65 29.45
CA VAL A 236 9.72 -11.14 30.62
C VAL A 236 9.62 -12.67 30.62
N ILE A 237 9.25 -13.27 29.49
CA ILE A 237 9.16 -14.73 29.34
C ILE A 237 10.53 -15.37 29.63
N LEU A 238 11.62 -14.85 29.05
CA LEU A 238 12.96 -15.35 29.30
C LEU A 238 13.39 -15.22 30.76
N ALA A 239 13.04 -14.11 31.43
CA ALA A 239 13.32 -13.94 32.85
C ALA A 239 12.57 -14.97 33.72
N ILE A 240 11.29 -15.24 33.41
CA ILE A 240 10.49 -16.26 34.10
C ILE A 240 11.08 -17.65 33.83
N CYS A 241 11.39 -17.97 32.58
CA CYS A 241 12.03 -19.22 32.18
C CYS A 241 13.35 -19.44 32.95
N ALA A 242 14.20 -18.43 33.04
CA ALA A 242 15.45 -18.50 33.79
C ALA A 242 15.21 -18.71 35.30
N ALA A 243 14.25 -18.00 35.89
CA ALA A 243 13.91 -18.16 37.30
C ALA A 243 13.37 -19.56 37.61
N VAL A 244 12.48 -20.09 36.77
CA VAL A 244 11.93 -21.46 36.89
C VAL A 244 13.04 -22.50 36.69
N PHE A 245 13.94 -22.29 35.73
CA PHE A 245 15.08 -23.17 35.50
C PHE A 245 15.99 -23.27 36.73
N LEU A 246 16.39 -22.11 37.27
CA LEU A 246 17.21 -22.05 38.48
C LEU A 246 16.52 -22.70 39.68
N TYR A 247 15.21 -22.46 39.85
CA TYR A 247 14.44 -23.10 40.91
C TYR A 247 14.39 -24.63 40.74
N ALA A 248 14.15 -25.14 39.54
CA ALA A 248 14.09 -26.57 39.27
C ALA A 248 15.43 -27.27 39.57
N VAL A 249 16.56 -26.66 39.18
CA VAL A 249 17.89 -27.25 39.40
C VAL A 249 18.33 -27.12 40.86
N TYR A 250 18.24 -25.92 41.46
CA TYR A 250 18.84 -25.66 42.77
C TYR A 250 17.94 -25.99 43.96
N VAL A 251 16.61 -25.99 43.78
CA VAL A 251 15.66 -26.21 44.88
C VAL A 251 14.99 -27.58 44.77
N GLN A 252 14.51 -27.95 43.58
CA GLN A 252 13.87 -29.26 43.35
C GLN A 252 14.88 -30.38 43.08
N GLY A 253 16.13 -30.05 42.75
CA GLY A 253 17.18 -31.04 42.49
C GLY A 253 17.04 -31.76 41.15
N TYR A 254 16.34 -31.17 40.17
CA TYR A 254 16.19 -31.75 38.84
C TYR A 254 17.53 -31.81 38.12
N GLU A 255 17.73 -32.84 37.30
CA GLU A 255 18.85 -32.85 36.37
C GLU A 255 18.69 -31.76 35.30
N TRP A 256 19.81 -31.18 34.86
CA TRP A 256 19.84 -30.09 33.88
C TRP A 256 18.99 -30.36 32.62
N PRO A 257 18.99 -31.58 32.02
CA PRO A 257 18.16 -31.86 30.85
C PRO A 257 16.65 -31.81 31.14
N GLU A 258 16.22 -32.35 32.29
CA GLU A 258 14.80 -32.40 32.67
C GLU A 258 14.26 -31.00 32.99
N ALA A 259 15.04 -30.20 33.74
CA ALA A 259 14.70 -28.81 34.01
C ALA A 259 14.60 -27.98 32.72
N PHE A 260 15.45 -28.26 31.74
CA PHE A 260 15.46 -27.55 30.46
C PHE A 260 14.19 -27.84 29.64
N MET A 261 13.74 -29.11 29.60
CA MET A 261 12.51 -29.52 28.92
C MET A 261 11.28 -28.77 29.44
N VAL A 262 11.13 -28.70 30.77
CA VAL A 262 10.00 -28.01 31.42
C VAL A 262 9.97 -26.53 31.03
N VAL A 263 11.14 -25.89 31.01
CA VAL A 263 11.28 -24.46 30.71
C VAL A 263 11.01 -24.15 29.25
N ILE A 264 11.39 -25.04 28.32
CA ILE A 264 11.04 -24.91 26.91
C ILE A 264 9.52 -25.02 26.71
N GLY A 265 8.88 -26.02 27.33
CA GLY A 265 7.43 -26.18 27.26
C GLY A 265 6.68 -24.92 27.75
N LEU A 266 7.18 -24.31 28.83
CA LEU A 266 6.68 -23.04 29.34
C LEU A 266 6.91 -21.89 28.36
N ALA A 267 8.10 -21.79 27.78
CA ALA A 267 8.45 -20.75 26.80
C ALA A 267 7.56 -20.82 25.55
N VAL A 268 7.32 -22.03 25.02
CA VAL A 268 6.45 -22.28 23.86
C VAL A 268 5.02 -21.89 24.17
N SER A 269 4.49 -22.29 25.33
CA SER A 269 3.12 -21.97 25.75
C SER A 269 2.89 -20.46 25.93
N ALA A 270 3.94 -19.72 26.29
CA ALA A 270 3.86 -18.28 26.52
C ALA A 270 3.92 -17.42 25.23
N ILE A 271 4.12 -18.02 24.05
CA ILE A 271 4.21 -17.28 22.79
C ILE A 271 2.83 -16.70 22.45
N PRO A 272 2.69 -15.37 22.32
CA PRO A 272 1.40 -14.75 22.06
C PRO A 272 1.11 -14.71 20.55
N GLU A 273 0.88 -15.88 19.96
CA GLU A 273 0.65 -16.04 18.52
C GLU A 273 -0.65 -15.38 18.02
N GLY A 274 -1.56 -15.04 18.94
CA GLY A 274 -2.80 -14.33 18.64
C GLY A 274 -2.67 -12.81 18.49
N LEU A 275 -1.55 -12.20 18.88
CA LEU A 275 -1.43 -10.73 18.92
C LEU A 275 -1.65 -10.05 17.56
N PRO A 276 -1.07 -10.52 16.43
CA PRO A 276 -1.29 -9.87 15.14
C PRO A 276 -2.76 -9.91 14.71
N ALA A 277 -3.44 -11.03 14.97
CA ALA A 277 -4.85 -11.21 14.65
C ALA A 277 -5.75 -10.30 15.51
N VAL A 278 -5.55 -10.31 16.83
CA VAL A 278 -6.32 -9.48 17.77
C VAL A 278 -6.18 -8.00 17.44
N MET A 279 -4.97 -7.55 17.10
CA MET A 279 -4.78 -6.15 16.71
C MET A 279 -5.45 -5.79 15.40
N THR A 280 -5.37 -6.66 14.38
CA THR A 280 -6.01 -6.41 13.09
C THR A 280 -7.52 -6.26 13.27
N ILE A 281 -8.11 -7.11 14.10
CA ILE A 281 -9.53 -7.03 14.48
C ILE A 281 -9.81 -5.72 15.23
N THR A 282 -8.99 -5.37 16.22
CA THR A 282 -9.17 -4.14 17.02
C THR A 282 -9.05 -2.88 16.16
N LEU A 283 -8.11 -2.86 15.22
CA LEU A 283 -7.92 -1.75 14.28
C LEU A 283 -9.08 -1.66 13.29
N ALA A 284 -9.57 -2.79 12.76
CA ALA A 284 -10.73 -2.83 11.89
C ALA A 284 -11.98 -2.27 12.60
N ILE A 285 -12.20 -2.64 13.88
CA ILE A 285 -13.27 -2.08 14.72
C ILE A 285 -13.05 -0.58 14.97
N GLY A 286 -11.80 -0.16 15.22
CA GLY A 286 -11.45 1.25 15.39
C GLY A 286 -11.79 2.09 14.15
N VAL A 287 -11.42 1.61 12.96
CA VAL A 287 -11.76 2.25 11.68
C VAL A 287 -13.28 2.27 11.45
N GLN A 288 -13.99 1.18 11.76
CA GLN A 288 -15.45 1.14 11.69
C GLN A 288 -16.14 2.14 12.64
N ARG A 289 -15.55 2.42 13.81
CA ARG A 289 -16.05 3.44 14.75
C ARG A 289 -15.70 4.88 14.35
N MET A 290 -14.63 5.06 13.59
CA MET A 290 -14.20 6.37 13.08
C MET A 290 -14.86 6.72 11.75
N ALA A 291 -15.36 5.72 11.00
CA ALA A 291 -16.21 5.94 9.84
C ALA A 291 -17.50 6.62 10.33
N PRO A 292 -17.80 7.87 9.93
CA PRO A 292 -19.06 8.49 10.27
C PRO A 292 -20.17 7.62 9.71
N ALA A 293 -21.22 7.38 10.51
CA ALA A 293 -22.47 6.87 9.98
C ALA A 293 -22.96 7.87 8.92
N THR A 294 -22.66 7.61 7.65
CA THR A 294 -23.20 8.37 6.53
C THR A 294 -24.72 8.29 6.64
N PRO A 295 -25.45 9.41 6.81
CA PRO A 295 -26.90 9.34 6.87
C PRO A 295 -27.41 8.95 5.49
N SER A 296 -27.71 7.66 5.31
CA SER A 296 -28.53 7.22 4.20
C SER A 296 -29.94 7.80 4.39
N SER A 297 -30.38 8.55 3.38
CA SER A 297 -31.78 8.94 3.11
C SER A 297 -32.54 9.67 4.23
N GLY A 298 -32.71 10.99 4.08
CA GLY A 298 -33.67 11.74 4.89
C GLY A 298 -33.76 13.22 4.56
N GLY A 299 -34.69 13.57 3.66
CA GLY A 299 -35.42 14.84 3.63
C GLY A 299 -34.63 16.15 3.59
N PHE A 300 -34.60 16.80 2.42
CA PHE A 300 -34.42 18.25 2.32
C PHE A 300 -35.47 18.97 3.20
N PRO A 301 -35.09 19.87 4.13
CA PRO A 301 -36.06 20.76 4.76
C PRO A 301 -36.47 21.86 3.78
N PRO A 302 -37.74 22.31 3.79
CA PRO A 302 -38.22 23.32 2.86
C PRO A 302 -37.59 24.69 3.17
N SER A 303 -37.23 25.38 2.09
CA SER A 303 -36.77 26.77 2.06
C SER A 303 -37.72 27.71 2.81
N ARG A 304 -37.22 28.42 3.82
CA ARG A 304 -37.93 29.56 4.44
C ARG A 304 -37.87 30.78 3.52
N PRO A 305 -38.93 31.61 3.47
CA PRO A 305 -38.96 32.78 2.61
C PRO A 305 -38.16 33.94 3.18
N SER A 306 -37.61 34.73 2.26
CA SER A 306 -36.84 35.96 2.46
C SER A 306 -37.57 37.00 3.31
N VAL A 307 -36.97 37.39 4.43
CA VAL A 307 -37.34 38.61 5.16
C VAL A 307 -36.67 39.80 4.47
N ARG A 308 -37.50 40.66 3.87
CA ARG A 308 -37.10 42.01 3.42
C ARG A 308 -36.59 42.81 4.63
N CYS A 309 -35.35 43.28 4.58
CA CYS A 309 -34.95 44.44 5.37
C CYS A 309 -35.40 45.72 4.64
N ARG A 310 -36.11 46.57 5.36
CA ARG A 310 -36.22 48.01 5.09
C ARG A 310 -35.10 48.71 5.84
#